data_AF-A0A0H2UNU7-F1
#
_entry.id   AF-A0A0H2UNU7-F1
#
_cell.length_a   1.000
_cell.length_b   1.000
_cell.length_c   1.000
_cell.angle_alpha   90.00
_cell.angle_beta   90.00
_cell.angle_gamma   90.00
#
_symmetry.space_group_name_H-M   'P 1'
#
loop_
_entity.id
_entity.type
_entity.pdbx_description
1 polymer ?
#
loop_
_entity_poly.entity_id
_entity_poly.type
_entity_poly.pdbx_seq_one_letter_code
_entity_poly.pdbx_strand_id
1 'polypeptide(L)'
;MYSYLDRHGELFWIEVKEKGEWFPIGDITLSQDNLPIVIGNSAYQHRGLGKKILSALIELARVKGWKELRVKKIYTYNHASRRCFKSLGFVENGATEKGMSFILELV
;
A
#
# COMPACT_ATOMS: atom_id res chain seq x y z
N MET A 1 2.86 7.38 14.96
CA MET A 1 2.74 6.82 13.60
C MET A 1 1.42 7.24 12.97
N TYR A 2 0.27 6.77 13.47
CA TYR A 2 -1.04 7.09 12.87
C TYR A 2 -1.36 8.59 12.80
N SER A 3 -1.09 9.38 13.85
CA SER A 3 -1.29 10.84 13.81
C SER A 3 -0.41 11.57 12.79
N TYR A 4 0.67 10.95 12.29
CA TYR A 4 1.45 11.51 11.17
C TYR A 4 0.79 11.11 9.85
N LEU A 5 0.45 9.84 9.68
CA LEU A 5 -0.20 9.33 8.46
C LEU A 5 -1.53 10.03 8.18
N ASP A 6 -2.36 10.23 9.20
CA ASP A 6 -3.63 10.95 9.13
C ASP A 6 -3.47 12.43 8.74
N ARG A 7 -2.34 13.05 9.11
CA ARG A 7 -2.02 14.44 8.74
C ARG A 7 -1.40 14.58 7.34
N HIS A 8 -0.90 13.48 6.77
CA HIS A 8 -0.13 13.49 5.53
C HIS A 8 -0.72 12.58 4.44
N GLY A 9 -1.91 12.03 4.66
CA GLY A 9 -2.64 11.15 3.76
C GLY A 9 -3.97 10.69 4.34
N GLU A 10 -4.72 9.92 3.56
CA GLU A 10 -5.97 9.30 4.00
C GLU A 10 -5.69 7.91 4.58
N LEU A 11 -5.88 7.76 5.89
CA LEU A 11 -5.67 6.49 6.60
C LEU A 11 -6.93 5.63 6.57
N PHE A 12 -6.77 4.37 6.16
CA PHE A 12 -7.85 3.38 6.11
C PHE A 12 -7.49 2.17 6.96
N TRP A 13 -8.46 1.66 7.72
CA TRP A 13 -8.41 0.34 8.32
C TRP A 13 -8.72 -0.73 7.28
N ILE A 14 -7.97 -1.84 7.32
CA ILE A 14 -8.25 -3.03 6.52
C ILE A 14 -8.98 -4.01 7.42
N GLU A 15 -10.23 -4.30 7.08
CA GLU A 15 -11.08 -5.22 7.84
C GLU A 15 -11.50 -6.43 6.98
N VAL A 16 -11.66 -7.57 7.64
CA VAL A 16 -12.26 -8.77 7.05
C VAL A 16 -13.53 -9.11 7.82
N LYS A 17 -14.54 -9.62 7.10
CA LYS A 17 -15.77 -10.11 7.71
C LYS A 17 -15.67 -11.60 7.95
N GLU A 18 -15.71 -12.03 9.20
CA GLU A 18 -15.73 -13.44 9.59
C GLU A 18 -16.90 -13.71 10.53
N LYS A 19 -17.65 -14.78 10.27
CA LYS A 19 -18.81 -15.19 11.10
C LYS A 19 -19.82 -14.06 11.38
N GLY A 20 -19.92 -13.07 10.49
CA GLY A 20 -20.83 -11.93 10.62
C GLY A 20 -20.20 -10.67 11.22
N GLU A 21 -19.01 -10.76 11.80
CA GLU A 21 -18.32 -9.66 12.48
C GLU A 21 -17.14 -9.13 11.66
N TRP A 22 -16.82 -7.84 11.80
CA TRP A 22 -15.68 -7.20 11.15
C TRP A 22 -14.48 -7.20 12.09
N PHE A 23 -13.32 -7.60 11.56
CA PHE A 23 -12.07 -7.68 12.30
C PHE A 23 -10.98 -6.87 11.60
N PRO A 24 -10.31 -5.94 12.29
CA PRO A 24 -9.19 -5.21 11.73
C PRO A 24 -7.97 -6.14 11.61
N ILE A 25 -7.39 -6.17 10.42
CA ILE A 25 -6.20 -6.99 10.11
C ILE A 25 -5.00 -6.14 9.69
N GLY A 26 -5.15 -4.83 9.60
CA GLY A 26 -4.08 -3.92 9.23
C GLY A 26 -4.59 -2.55 8.80
N ASP A 27 -3.73 -1.80 8.13
CA ASP A 27 -3.99 -0.44 7.68
C ASP A 27 -3.26 -0.13 6.36
N ILE A 28 -3.77 0.90 5.67
CA ILE A 28 -3.14 1.49 4.50
C ILE A 28 -3.34 3.00 4.53
N THR A 29 -2.33 3.76 4.12
CA THR A 29 -2.47 5.22 3.95
C THR A 29 -2.31 5.60 2.49
N LEU A 30 -3.30 6.30 1.94
CA LEU A 30 -3.20 6.92 0.62
C LEU A 30 -2.54 8.31 0.73
N SER A 31 -1.36 8.47 0.15
CA SER A 31 -0.70 9.77 0.00
C SER A 31 0.06 9.79 -1.33
N GLN A 32 0.17 10.97 -1.96
CA GLN A 32 0.94 11.13 -3.20
C GLN A 32 2.42 10.78 -2.98
N ASP A 33 2.95 11.11 -1.80
CA ASP A 33 4.36 10.94 -1.47
C ASP A 33 4.71 9.55 -0.92
N ASN A 34 3.72 8.78 -0.45
CA ASN A 34 3.93 7.46 0.13
C ASN A 34 2.64 6.63 0.18
N LEU A 35 2.76 5.32 -0.07
CA LEU A 35 1.63 4.37 0.02
C LEU A 35 1.98 3.20 0.97
N PRO A 36 2.12 3.43 2.29
CA PRO A 36 2.40 2.37 3.25
C PRO A 36 1.17 1.48 3.45
N ILE A 37 1.39 0.17 3.45
CA ILE A 37 0.38 -0.86 3.72
C ILE A 37 0.94 -1.90 4.68
N VAL A 38 0.15 -2.28 5.67
CA VAL A 38 0.46 -3.36 6.62
C VAL A 38 -0.73 -4.31 6.69
N ILE A 39 -0.47 -5.61 6.54
CA ILE A 39 -1.41 -6.67 6.93
C ILE A 39 -0.75 -7.37 8.12
N GLY A 40 -1.17 -7.00 9.33
CA GLY A 40 -0.51 -7.38 10.58
C GLY A 40 -0.72 -8.85 10.95
N ASN A 41 -1.88 -9.42 10.62
CA ASN A 41 -2.15 -10.83 10.88
C ASN A 41 -1.64 -11.70 9.72
N SER A 42 -0.63 -12.54 10.01
CA SER A 42 0.04 -13.42 9.05
C SER A 42 -0.90 -14.43 8.39
N ALA A 43 -2.00 -14.79 9.04
CA ALA A 43 -3.02 -15.66 8.46
C ALA A 43 -3.61 -15.07 7.18
N TYR A 44 -3.64 -13.74 7.03
CA TYR A 44 -4.20 -13.04 5.87
C TYR A 44 -3.14 -12.60 4.85
N GLN A 45 -1.86 -12.82 5.13
CA GLN A 45 -0.78 -12.56 4.18
C GLN A 45 -0.75 -13.63 3.08
N HIS A 46 -0.11 -13.33 1.95
CA HIS A 46 0.04 -14.25 0.82
C HIS A 46 -1.26 -14.77 0.17
N ARG A 47 -2.42 -14.19 0.49
CA ARG A 47 -3.74 -14.52 -0.09
C ARG A 47 -4.21 -13.57 -1.19
N GLY A 48 -3.31 -12.75 -1.74
CA GLY A 48 -3.64 -11.73 -2.75
C GLY A 48 -4.35 -10.47 -2.23
N LEU A 49 -4.58 -10.37 -0.91
CA LEU A 49 -5.26 -9.21 -0.31
C LEU A 49 -4.51 -7.90 -0.55
N GLY A 50 -3.19 -7.89 -0.38
CA GLY A 50 -2.37 -6.69 -0.63
C GLY A 50 -2.57 -6.14 -2.04
N LYS A 51 -2.64 -7.02 -3.05
CA LYS A 51 -2.89 -6.63 -4.45
C LYS A 51 -4.29 -6.03 -4.59
N LYS A 52 -5.31 -6.70 -4.06
CA LYS A 52 -6.70 -6.24 -4.11
C LYS A 52 -6.88 -4.86 -3.47
N ILE A 53 -6.29 -4.65 -2.30
CA ILE A 53 -6.37 -3.40 -1.55
C ILE A 53 -5.64 -2.27 -2.29
N LEU A 54 -4.40 -2.52 -2.73
CA LEU A 54 -3.64 -1.53 -3.50
C LEU A 54 -4.34 -1.16 -4.81
N SER A 55 -4.95 -2.11 -5.53
CA SER A 55 -5.75 -1.82 -6.73
C SER A 55 -6.88 -0.83 -6.44
N ALA A 56 -7.64 -1.02 -5.35
CA ALA A 56 -8.71 -0.11 -4.99
C ALA A 56 -8.20 1.32 -4.69
N LEU A 57 -7.04 1.42 -4.06
CA LEU A 57 -6.39 2.71 -3.73
C LEU A 57 -5.82 3.40 -4.97
N ILE A 58 -5.31 2.64 -5.93
CA ILE A 58 -4.88 3.14 -7.24
C ILE A 58 -6.09 3.74 -7.99
N GLU A 59 -7.24 3.05 -8.01
CA GLU A 59 -8.45 3.62 -8.63
C GLU A 59 -8.93 4.87 -7.90
N LEU A 60 -8.89 4.88 -6.56
CA LEU A 60 -9.23 6.07 -5.78
C LEU A 60 -8.32 7.26 -6.13
N ALA A 61 -7.02 7.03 -6.30
CA ALA A 61 -6.07 8.06 -6.72
C ALA A 61 -6.40 8.59 -8.13
N ARG A 62 -6.78 7.72 -9.07
CA ARG A 62 -7.25 8.12 -10.41
C ARG A 62 -8.51 8.98 -10.34
N VAL A 63 -9.50 8.58 -9.54
CA VAL A 63 -10.73 9.35 -9.34
C VAL A 63 -10.44 10.73 -8.75
N LYS A 64 -9.43 10.84 -7.89
CA LYS A 64 -8.94 12.12 -7.34
C LYS A 64 -8.13 12.96 -8.35
N GLY A 65 -7.92 12.48 -9.57
CA GLY A 65 -7.17 13.17 -10.62
C GLY A 65 -5.66 13.20 -10.37
N TRP A 66 -5.12 12.28 -9.58
CA TRP A 66 -3.68 12.20 -9.33
C TRP A 66 -2.96 11.63 -10.56
N LYS A 67 -1.76 12.15 -10.83
CA LYS A 67 -0.94 11.73 -11.98
C LYS A 67 -0.03 10.55 -11.68
N GLU A 68 0.30 10.37 -10.41
CA GLU A 68 1.26 9.38 -9.96
C GLU A 68 1.04 9.01 -8.49
N LEU A 69 1.59 7.85 -8.10
CA LEU A 69 1.73 7.41 -6.72
C LEU A 69 3.18 7.05 -6.45
N ARG A 70 3.68 7.45 -5.28
CA ARG A 70 5.05 7.14 -4.83
C ARG A 70 5.05 6.23 -3.62
N VAL A 71 6.09 5.40 -3.52
CA VAL A 71 6.41 4.60 -2.34
C VAL A 71 7.83 4.97 -1.92
N LYS A 72 7.98 5.55 -0.73
CA LYS A 72 9.29 6.05 -0.28
C LYS A 72 10.32 4.95 -0.13
N LYS A 73 9.90 3.80 0.41
CA LYS A 73 10.81 2.68 0.68
C LYS A 73 10.05 1.38 0.89
N ILE A 74 10.44 0.35 0.15
CA ILE A 74 10.18 -1.05 0.49
C ILE A 74 11.52 -1.70 0.81
N TYR A 75 11.64 -2.32 1.99
CA TYR A 75 12.85 -2.98 2.43
C TYR A 75 13.31 -4.07 1.46
N THR A 76 14.62 -4.26 1.31
CA THR A 76 15.22 -5.24 0.39
C THR A 76 14.73 -6.67 0.67
N TYR A 77 14.58 -7.03 1.94
CA TYR A 77 14.11 -8.34 2.40
C TYR A 77 12.60 -8.56 2.21
N ASN A 78 11.81 -7.49 2.01
CA ASN A 78 10.36 -7.61 1.86
C ASN A 78 9.99 -7.95 0.40
N HIS A 79 10.42 -9.13 -0.03
CA HIS A 79 10.21 -9.62 -1.40
C HIS A 79 8.72 -9.73 -1.76
N ALA A 80 7.87 -10.08 -0.80
CA ALA A 80 6.42 -10.18 -1.01
C ALA A 80 5.82 -8.82 -1.39
N SER A 81 6.14 -7.77 -0.62
CA SER A 81 5.67 -6.41 -0.92
C SER A 81 6.23 -5.91 -2.26
N ARG A 82 7.55 -6.05 -2.51
CA ARG A 82 8.15 -5.65 -3.78
C ARG A 82 7.48 -6.30 -4.99
N ARG A 83 7.19 -7.61 -4.93
CA ARG A 83 6.46 -8.31 -6.00
C ARG A 83 5.02 -7.79 -6.13
N CYS A 84 4.35 -7.53 -5.02
CA CYS A 84 2.98 -7.01 -5.01
C CYS A 84 2.90 -5.67 -5.76
N PHE A 85 3.74 -4.69 -5.39
CA PHE A 85 3.80 -3.39 -6.04
C PHE A 85 4.17 -3.50 -7.53
N LYS A 86 5.22 -4.27 -7.88
CA LYS A 86 5.60 -4.48 -9.29
C LYS A 86 4.47 -5.09 -10.12
N SER A 87 3.69 -6.02 -9.55
CA SER A 87 2.56 -6.64 -10.25
C SER A 87 1.39 -5.69 -10.56
N LEU A 88 1.42 -4.48 -10.00
CA LEU A 88 0.45 -3.41 -10.21
C LEU A 88 1.00 -2.29 -11.10
N GLY A 89 2.18 -2.47 -11.71
CA GLY A 89 2.79 -1.50 -12.60
C GLY A 89 3.74 -0.51 -11.93
N PHE A 90 3.98 -0.62 -10.61
CA PHE A 90 5.00 0.19 -9.97
C PHE A 90 6.40 -0.20 -10.47
N VAL A 91 7.19 0.80 -10.83
CA VAL A 91 8.60 0.66 -11.22
C VAL A 91 9.53 1.17 -10.12
N GLU A 92 10.75 0.64 -10.06
CA GLU A 92 11.75 1.09 -9.10
C GLU A 92 12.22 2.51 -9.47
N ASN A 93 12.23 3.43 -8.50
CA ASN A 93 12.53 4.86 -8.71
C ASN A 93 13.81 5.34 -8.00
N GLY A 94 14.54 4.44 -7.34
CA GLY A 94 15.81 4.76 -6.71
C GLY A 94 16.08 3.97 -5.43
N ALA A 95 17.34 3.62 -5.21
CA ALA A 95 17.79 2.93 -4.02
C ALA A 95 17.67 3.82 -2.78
N THR A 96 17.42 3.19 -1.64
CA THR A 96 17.44 3.83 -0.31
C THR A 96 18.40 3.04 0.57
N GLU A 97 18.77 3.59 1.73
CA GLU A 97 19.70 2.96 2.69
C GLU A 97 19.41 1.46 2.95
N LYS A 98 18.13 1.06 2.99
CA LYS A 98 17.71 -0.31 3.36
C LYS A 98 16.71 -0.94 2.37
N GLY A 99 16.54 -0.36 1.19
CA GLY A 99 15.42 -0.73 0.32
C GLY A 99 15.41 -0.01 -1.02
N MET A 100 14.24 0.01 -1.65
CA MET A 100 14.01 0.65 -2.94
C MET A 100 12.73 1.50 -2.87
N SER A 101 12.77 2.68 -3.48
CA SER A 101 11.58 3.50 -3.73
C SER A 101 10.88 3.05 -5.01
N PHE A 102 9.58 3.32 -5.12
CA PHE A 102 8.78 2.95 -6.29
C PHE A 102 7.90 4.10 -6.73
N ILE A 103 7.55 4.11 -8.01
CA ILE A 103 6.61 5.05 -8.61
C ILE A 103 5.64 4.31 -9.54
N LEU A 104 4.39 4.75 -9.56
CA LEU A 104 3.38 4.34 -10.53
C LEU A 104 2.82 5.60 -11.19
N GLU A 105 2.92 5.70 -12.51
CA GLU A 105 2.19 6.69 -13.28
C GLU A 105 0.74 6.24 -13.49
N LEU A 106 -0.21 7.14 -13.32
CA LEU A 106 -1.65 6.86 -13.34
C LEU A 106 -2.33 7.24 -14.67
N VAL A 107 -1.53 7.41 -15.74
CA VAL A 107 -1.93 7.84 -17.10
C VAL A 107 -3.18 7.14 -17.63
#